data_AF-A0A9D7Y7M2-F1
#
_entry.id   AF-A0A9D7Y7M2-F1
#
_cell.length_a   1.000
_cell.length_b   1.000
_cell.length_c   1.000
_cell.angle_alpha   90.00
_cell.angle_beta   90.00
_cell.angle_gamma   90.00
#
_symmetry.space_group_name_H-M   'P 1'
#
loop_
_entity.id
_entity.type
_entity.pdbx_description
1 polymer ?
#
loop_
_entity_poly.entity_id
_entity_poly.type
_entity_poly.pdbx_seq_one_letter_code
_entity_poly.pdbx_strand_id
1 'polypeptide(L)'
;MKRMFKSLFALSVAGILFSCNMGSDKKKDDGSATLPGNTATSAMTEANTEVSNVPFDILTIYHSVKDYKVRRSAYDADLSRRKENGFTDIAVERAADNPNNIKIVFSVSYMSKAKSFASDPGLKEVMEKAGVTSKPDMKFWKVLGLNS
;
A
#
# COMPACT_ATOMS: atom_id res chain seq x y z
N MET A 1 29.63 38.82 19.50
CA MET A 1 28.79 39.77 20.25
C MET A 1 27.50 40.00 19.48
N LYS A 2 26.39 40.12 20.22
CA LYS A 2 24.98 40.05 19.78
C LYS A 2 24.56 41.24 18.90
N ARG A 3 23.56 40.99 18.04
CA ARG A 3 22.41 41.87 17.66
C ARG A 3 21.67 41.19 16.48
N MET A 4 20.84 40.17 16.70
CA MET A 4 19.42 40.24 17.10
C MET A 4 18.65 41.37 16.42
N PHE A 5 18.04 41.08 15.28
CA PHE A 5 16.84 41.77 14.81
C PHE A 5 15.65 40.82 14.96
N LYS A 6 14.82 41.10 15.97
CA LYS A 6 13.47 40.58 16.12
C LYS A 6 12.53 41.54 15.38
N SER A 7 11.68 41.04 14.50
CA SER A 7 10.44 41.70 14.07
C SER A 7 9.39 40.60 13.96
N LEU A 8 8.66 40.36 15.05
CA LEU A 8 7.31 40.84 15.33
C LEU A 8 6.24 40.34 14.35
N PHE A 9 5.44 39.42 14.90
CA PHE A 9 4.12 38.93 14.51
C PHE A 9 3.24 39.88 13.68
N ALA A 10 2.60 39.33 12.65
CA ALA A 10 1.27 39.74 12.24
C ALA A 10 0.40 38.49 12.01
N LEU A 11 -0.55 38.26 12.92
CA LEU A 11 -1.70 37.39 12.71
C LEU A 11 -2.53 37.95 11.54
N SER A 12 -2.89 37.10 10.58
CA SER A 12 -4.14 37.30 9.84
C SER A 12 -4.75 35.94 9.52
N VAL A 13 -5.68 35.55 10.39
CA VAL A 13 -6.63 34.46 10.16
C VAL A 13 -7.78 35.08 9.36
N ALA A 14 -7.87 34.72 8.08
CA ALA A 14 -9.06 34.98 7.28
C ALA A 14 -9.71 33.62 6.96
N GLY A 15 -10.66 33.23 7.81
CA GLY A 15 -11.55 32.11 7.55
C GLY A 15 -12.62 32.53 6.55
N ILE A 16 -12.73 31.81 5.44
CA ILE A 16 -13.87 31.90 4.53
C ILE A 16 -14.77 30.71 4.81
N LEU A 17 -15.83 30.97 5.58
CA LEU A 17 -16.95 30.08 5.76
C LEU A 17 -17.77 30.09 4.47
N PHE A 18 -17.85 28.95 3.79
CA PHE A 18 -18.81 28.79 2.71
C PHE A 18 -20.22 28.69 3.27
N SER A 19 -20.99 29.72 2.89
CA SER A 19 -22.40 29.97 3.02
C SER A 19 -23.32 28.74 3.13
N CYS A 20 -24.19 28.79 4.13
CA CYS A 20 -25.39 27.98 4.26
C CYS A 20 -26.36 28.25 3.10
N ASN A 21 -26.85 27.20 2.45
CA ASN A 21 -28.09 27.27 1.68
C ASN A 21 -29.28 27.12 2.64
N MET A 22 -30.10 28.16 2.71
CA MET A 22 -31.32 28.27 3.51
C MET A 22 -32.49 27.71 2.69
N GLY A 23 -33.13 26.66 3.19
CA GLY A 23 -34.37 26.11 2.63
C GLY A 23 -35.12 25.39 3.74
N SER A 24 -36.06 26.10 4.36
CA SER A 24 -36.92 25.63 5.44
C SER A 24 -38.01 24.70 4.91
N ASP A 25 -38.21 23.56 5.55
CA ASP A 25 -39.52 23.17 6.10
C ASP A 25 -39.34 21.98 7.06
N LYS A 26 -39.67 22.21 8.34
CA LYS A 26 -39.73 21.16 9.36
C LYS A 26 -41.20 20.82 9.60
N LYS A 27 -41.58 19.57 9.34
CA LYS A 27 -42.65 18.89 10.07
C LYS A 27 -42.01 17.76 10.89
N LYS A 28 -42.25 17.78 12.19
CA LYS A 28 -41.84 16.75 13.15
C LYS A 28 -42.89 15.63 13.21
N ASP A 29 -42.46 14.58 13.89
CA ASP A 29 -43.13 13.39 14.41
C ASP A 29 -42.93 12.16 13.52
N ASP A 30 -42.60 10.98 14.01
CA ASP A 30 -42.16 10.44 15.29
C ASP A 30 -41.90 8.94 15.01
N GLY A 31 -41.05 8.30 15.81
CA GLY A 31 -41.14 6.85 16.01
C GLY A 31 -40.48 5.90 15.01
N SER A 32 -39.60 5.08 15.59
CA SER A 32 -39.34 3.68 15.23
C SER A 32 -38.33 3.38 14.11
N ALA A 33 -37.17 2.94 14.55
CA ALA A 33 -36.19 2.22 13.77
C ALA A 33 -36.75 0.89 13.26
N THR A 34 -36.80 0.71 11.94
CA THR A 34 -36.57 -0.58 11.25
C THR A 34 -36.25 -0.25 9.79
N LEU A 35 -35.01 -0.44 9.35
CA LEU A 35 -34.68 -0.39 7.92
C LEU A 35 -35.09 -1.71 7.27
N PRO A 36 -35.93 -1.68 6.22
CA PRO A 36 -36.30 -2.86 5.44
C PRO A 36 -35.14 -3.31 4.55
N GLY A 37 -34.98 -4.62 4.44
CA GLY A 37 -33.97 -5.28 3.62
C GLY A 37 -34.12 -4.94 2.14
N ASN A 38 -33.04 -4.45 1.54
CA ASN A 38 -32.83 -4.42 0.11
C ASN A 38 -31.95 -5.62 -0.27
N THR A 39 -32.59 -6.76 -0.54
CA THR A 39 -31.96 -7.84 -1.30
C THR A 39 -31.76 -7.37 -2.74
N ALA A 40 -30.67 -6.63 -2.97
CA ALA A 40 -30.07 -6.50 -4.28
C ALA A 40 -29.03 -7.62 -4.38
N THR A 41 -29.47 -8.78 -4.85
CA THR A 41 -28.60 -9.81 -5.42
C THR A 41 -27.91 -9.20 -6.63
N SER A 42 -26.78 -8.54 -6.39
CA SER A 42 -25.83 -8.22 -7.45
C SER A 42 -25.18 -9.54 -7.82
N ALA A 43 -25.61 -10.09 -8.96
CA ALA A 43 -24.92 -11.20 -9.60
C ALA A 43 -23.43 -10.84 -9.72
N MET A 44 -22.60 -11.46 -8.89
CA MET A 44 -21.17 -11.49 -9.13
C MET A 44 -20.99 -12.43 -10.32
N THR A 45 -20.77 -11.85 -11.50
CA THR A 45 -20.27 -12.62 -12.63
C THR A 45 -18.93 -13.20 -12.20
N GLU A 46 -18.93 -14.49 -11.89
CA GLU A 46 -17.73 -15.29 -11.67
C GLU A 46 -16.91 -15.23 -12.96
N ALA A 47 -15.92 -14.34 -13.00
CA ALA A 47 -14.84 -14.45 -13.95
C ALA A 47 -14.05 -15.69 -13.54
N ASN A 48 -14.45 -16.84 -14.10
CA ASN A 48 -13.66 -18.05 -14.13
C ASN A 48 -12.34 -17.71 -14.83
N THR A 49 -11.36 -17.28 -14.04
CA THR A 49 -10.01 -17.02 -14.52
C THR A 49 -9.39 -18.39 -14.69
N GLU A 50 -9.45 -18.92 -15.91
CA GLU A 50 -8.60 -20.04 -16.30
C GLU A 50 -7.17 -19.70 -15.88
N VAL A 51 -6.63 -20.49 -14.96
CA VAL A 51 -5.24 -20.41 -14.52
C VAL A 51 -4.39 -20.81 -15.71
N SER A 52 -4.14 -19.86 -16.60
CA SER A 52 -3.41 -20.12 -17.84
C SER A 52 -1.99 -20.53 -17.49
N ASN A 53 -1.51 -21.63 -18.07
CA ASN A 53 -0.20 -22.21 -17.80
C ASN A 53 0.95 -21.46 -18.52
N VAL A 54 0.84 -20.14 -18.61
CA VAL A 54 1.79 -19.28 -19.32
C VAL A 54 3.00 -19.01 -18.41
N PRO A 55 4.25 -19.10 -18.92
CA PRO A 55 5.42 -18.75 -18.13
C PRO A 55 5.40 -17.29 -17.67
N PHE A 56 5.86 -17.05 -16.44
CA PHE A 56 6.02 -15.70 -15.88
C PHE A 56 7.22 -15.64 -14.93
N ASP A 57 7.71 -14.42 -14.71
CA ASP A 57 8.85 -14.19 -13.84
C ASP A 57 8.39 -13.72 -12.44
N ILE A 58 9.09 -14.17 -11.40
CA ILE A 58 8.81 -13.84 -10.00
C ILE A 58 10.03 -13.24 -9.32
N LEU A 59 9.79 -12.25 -8.45
CA LEU A 59 10.72 -11.81 -7.42
C LEU A 59 10.15 -12.15 -6.04
N THR A 60 10.93 -12.86 -5.22
CA THR A 60 10.64 -13.04 -3.80
C THR A 60 11.61 -12.24 -2.95
N ILE A 61 11.13 -11.53 -1.95
CA ILE A 61 11.94 -10.79 -0.98
C ILE A 61 11.61 -11.30 0.42
N TYR A 62 12.61 -11.75 1.16
CA TYR A 62 12.46 -12.17 2.56
C TYR A 62 13.33 -11.30 3.49
N HIS A 63 12.75 -10.77 4.56
CA HIS A 63 13.48 -9.96 5.54
C HIS A 63 12.76 -9.89 6.89
N SER A 64 13.50 -9.56 7.94
CA SER A 64 12.96 -9.25 9.26
C SER A 64 12.67 -7.76 9.41
N VAL A 65 11.64 -7.43 10.19
CA VAL A 65 11.26 -6.04 10.50
C VAL A 65 11.16 -5.82 12.01
N LYS A 66 11.31 -4.56 12.45
CA LYS A 66 11.09 -4.17 13.84
C LYS A 66 9.59 -4.12 14.18
N ASP A 67 8.79 -3.55 13.29
CA ASP A 67 7.34 -3.38 13.45
C ASP A 67 6.65 -3.56 12.10
N TYR A 68 5.70 -4.51 12.04
CA TYR A 68 4.97 -4.81 10.80
C TYR A 68 4.12 -3.64 10.30
N LYS A 69 3.47 -2.88 11.18
CA LYS A 69 2.58 -1.77 10.80
C LYS A 69 3.39 -0.64 10.15
N VAL A 70 4.54 -0.30 10.72
CA VAL A 70 5.46 0.69 10.15
C VAL A 70 5.92 0.24 8.76
N ARG A 71 6.39 -1.01 8.64
CA ARG A 71 6.83 -1.54 7.35
C ARG A 71 5.69 -1.59 6.33
N ARG A 72 4.48 -1.98 6.74
CA ARG A 72 3.31 -2.03 5.84
C ARG A 72 3.00 -0.66 5.26
N SER A 73 2.99 0.38 6.08
CA SER A 73 2.78 1.76 5.63
C SER A 73 3.83 2.18 4.58
N ALA A 74 5.11 1.91 4.84
CA ALA A 74 6.19 2.23 3.89
C ALA A 74 6.07 1.44 2.57
N TYR A 75 5.67 0.17 2.64
CA TYR A 75 5.44 -0.67 1.46
C TYR A 75 4.27 -0.18 0.60
N ASP A 76 3.18 0.27 1.22
CA ASP A 76 2.02 0.83 0.53
C ASP A 76 2.36 2.18 -0.12
N ALA A 77 3.14 3.02 0.56
CA ALA A 77 3.63 4.30 0.03
C ALA A 77 4.55 4.14 -1.19
N ASP A 78 5.24 3.00 -1.32
CA ASP A 78 6.17 2.70 -2.41
C ASP A 78 5.51 2.16 -3.69
N LEU A 79 4.17 2.08 -3.73
CA LEU A 79 3.42 1.41 -4.80
C LEU A 79 3.77 1.94 -6.21
N SER A 80 3.83 3.26 -6.40
CA SER A 80 4.11 3.85 -7.71
C SER A 80 5.48 3.43 -8.24
N ARG A 81 6.53 3.52 -7.39
CA ARG A 81 7.89 3.12 -7.75
C ARG A 81 7.95 1.63 -8.12
N ARG A 82 7.24 0.76 -7.39
CA ARG A 82 7.16 -0.68 -7.71
C ARG A 82 6.50 -0.93 -9.06
N LYS A 83 5.39 -0.25 -9.35
CA LYS A 83 4.70 -0.36 -10.66
C LYS A 83 5.58 0.14 -11.81
N GLU A 84 6.29 1.26 -11.66
CA GLU A 84 7.22 1.79 -12.67
C GLU A 84 8.38 0.82 -13.00
N ASN A 85 8.75 -0.01 -12.03
CA ASN A 85 9.75 -1.07 -12.19
C ASN A 85 9.17 -2.39 -12.73
N GLY A 86 7.86 -2.42 -13.01
CA GLY A 86 7.18 -3.59 -13.58
C GLY A 86 6.87 -4.68 -12.56
N PHE A 87 6.67 -4.32 -11.29
CA PHE A 87 6.21 -5.26 -10.26
C PHE A 87 4.70 -5.24 -10.12
N THR A 88 4.11 -6.44 -10.03
CA THR A 88 2.71 -6.62 -9.60
C THR A 88 2.70 -7.45 -8.33
N ASP A 89 1.97 -7.00 -7.32
CA ASP A 89 1.85 -7.72 -6.05
C ASP A 89 1.10 -9.04 -6.23
N ILE A 90 1.70 -10.14 -5.78
CA ILE A 90 1.03 -11.44 -5.64
C ILE A 90 0.66 -11.67 -4.18
N ALA A 91 1.63 -11.52 -3.28
CA ALA A 91 1.42 -11.79 -1.86
C ALA A 91 2.36 -10.99 -0.96
N VAL A 92 1.86 -10.66 0.23
CA VAL A 92 2.66 -10.24 1.39
C VAL A 92 2.36 -11.22 2.51
N GLU A 93 3.35 -12.02 2.86
CA GLU A 93 3.24 -13.09 3.83
C GLU A 93 4.02 -12.73 5.10
N ARG A 94 3.53 -13.22 6.24
CA ARG A 94 4.28 -13.27 7.50
C ARG A 94 4.65 -14.72 7.76
N ALA A 95 5.86 -14.97 8.25
CA ALA A 95 6.23 -16.31 8.67
C ALA A 95 5.35 -16.76 9.85
N ALA A 96 4.97 -18.04 9.85
CA ALA A 96 4.06 -18.59 10.86
C ALA A 96 4.69 -18.69 12.26
N ASP A 97 6.01 -18.85 12.30
CA ASP A 97 6.85 -18.93 13.50
C ASP A 97 7.28 -17.55 14.03
N ASN A 98 7.44 -16.57 13.14
CA ASN A 98 7.82 -15.21 13.49
C ASN A 98 7.05 -14.17 12.65
N PRO A 99 6.07 -13.46 13.23
CA PRO A 99 5.25 -12.50 12.49
C PRO A 99 6.02 -11.26 12.02
N ASN A 100 7.24 -11.04 12.52
CA ASN A 100 8.13 -9.98 12.06
C ASN A 100 9.05 -10.42 10.93
N ASN A 101 9.00 -11.69 10.51
CA ASN A 101 9.64 -12.14 9.29
C ASN A 101 8.64 -12.08 8.13
N ILE A 102 9.02 -11.35 7.09
CA ILE A 102 8.14 -11.00 5.98
C ILE A 102 8.68 -11.61 4.70
N LYS A 103 7.79 -12.25 3.93
CA LYS A 103 8.04 -12.59 2.53
C LYS A 103 7.12 -11.76 1.64
N ILE A 104 7.66 -11.19 0.57
CA ILE A 104 6.89 -10.51 -0.46
C ILE A 104 7.10 -11.27 -1.77
N VAL A 105 6.03 -11.47 -2.52
CA VAL A 105 6.04 -12.13 -3.82
C VAL A 105 5.48 -11.16 -4.85
N PHE A 106 6.25 -10.89 -5.88
CA PHE A 106 5.84 -10.07 -7.02
C PHE A 106 5.91 -10.89 -8.31
N SER A 107 4.96 -10.69 -9.22
CA SER A 107 5.24 -10.94 -10.63
C SER A 107 6.06 -9.79 -11.21
N VAL A 108 6.90 -10.12 -12.19
CA VAL A 108 7.89 -9.22 -12.78
C VAL A 108 7.68 -9.15 -14.29
N SER A 109 7.39 -7.96 -14.81
CA SER A 109 7.30 -7.73 -16.26
C SER A 109 8.68 -7.62 -16.92
N TYR A 110 9.68 -7.12 -16.19
CA TYR A 110 11.03 -6.85 -16.71
C TYR A 110 12.11 -7.32 -15.74
N MET A 111 12.66 -8.53 -15.98
CA MET A 111 13.69 -9.12 -15.11
C MET A 111 14.93 -8.23 -14.94
N SER A 112 15.32 -7.47 -15.98
CA SER A 112 16.44 -6.53 -15.90
C SER A 112 16.17 -5.40 -14.90
N LYS A 113 14.99 -4.74 -14.98
CA LYS A 113 14.59 -3.70 -14.02
C LYS A 113 14.50 -4.24 -12.60
N ALA A 114 14.01 -5.46 -12.43
CA ALA A 114 13.92 -6.10 -11.11
C ALA A 114 15.31 -6.28 -10.46
N LYS A 115 16.30 -6.72 -11.26
CA LYS A 115 17.70 -6.86 -10.80
C LYS A 115 18.37 -5.51 -10.54
N SER A 116 18.08 -4.49 -11.36
CA SER A 116 18.55 -3.13 -11.12
C SER A 116 17.98 -2.55 -9.84
N PHE A 117 16.67 -2.70 -9.61
CA PHE A 117 16.01 -2.30 -8.37
C PHE A 117 16.65 -2.97 -7.14
N ALA A 118 16.89 -4.29 -7.21
CA ALA A 118 17.52 -5.04 -6.12
C ALA A 118 18.97 -4.62 -5.81
N SER A 119 19.64 -3.98 -6.76
CA SER A 119 21.02 -3.53 -6.64
C SER A 119 21.13 -2.02 -6.39
N ASP A 120 20.00 -1.32 -6.27
CA ASP A 120 19.97 0.12 -6.05
C ASP A 120 20.61 0.46 -4.68
N PRO A 121 21.69 1.25 -4.65
CA PRO A 121 22.34 1.62 -3.39
C PRO A 121 21.41 2.41 -2.44
N GLY A 122 20.43 3.14 -2.96
CA GLY A 122 19.42 3.84 -2.17
C GLY A 122 18.37 2.93 -1.55
N LEU A 123 18.25 1.67 -2.00
CA LEU A 123 17.27 0.72 -1.48
C LEU A 123 17.52 0.38 -0.01
N LYS A 124 18.78 0.30 0.39
CA LYS A 124 19.16 0.00 1.78
C LYS A 124 18.60 1.05 2.75
N GLU A 125 18.81 2.34 2.45
CA GLU A 125 18.35 3.43 3.32
C GLU A 125 16.82 3.47 3.40
N VAL A 126 16.13 3.25 2.28
CA VAL A 126 14.66 3.17 2.25
C VAL A 126 14.15 2.00 3.09
N MET A 127 14.79 0.83 3.01
CA MET A 127 14.42 -0.35 3.80
C MET A 127 14.68 -0.15 5.30
N GLU A 128 15.80 0.46 5.67
CA GLU A 128 16.09 0.81 7.07
C GLU A 128 15.05 1.78 7.63
N LYS A 129 14.68 2.82 6.88
CA LYS A 129 13.60 3.76 7.24
C LYS A 129 12.24 3.06 7.34
N ALA A 130 12.02 2.01 6.55
CA ALA A 130 10.83 1.16 6.61
C ALA A 130 10.85 0.16 7.79
N GLY A 131 11.90 0.16 8.62
CA GLY A 131 12.03 -0.69 9.80
C GLY A 131 12.53 -2.10 9.51
N VAL A 132 13.16 -2.33 8.35
CA VAL A 132 13.83 -3.60 8.03
C VAL A 132 15.09 -3.74 8.89
N THR A 133 15.27 -4.90 9.53
CA THR A 133 16.36 -5.15 10.49
C THR A 133 17.35 -6.21 10.04
N SER A 134 17.04 -6.97 8.98
CA SER A 134 17.96 -7.94 8.38
C SER A 134 18.35 -7.50 6.98
N LYS A 135 19.45 -8.05 6.46
CA LYS A 135 19.72 -7.99 5.02
C LYS A 135 18.57 -8.72 4.28
N PRO A 136 17.90 -8.10 3.30
CA PRO A 136 16.89 -8.78 2.50
C PRO A 136 17.51 -9.90 1.68
N ASP A 137 16.88 -11.07 1.68
CA ASP A 137 17.17 -12.13 0.72
C ASP A 137 16.22 -12.00 -0.48
N MET A 138 16.79 -11.72 -1.64
CA MET A 138 16.05 -11.48 -2.89
C MET A 138 16.35 -12.60 -3.88
N LYS A 139 15.31 -13.32 -4.32
CA LYS A 139 15.45 -14.40 -5.32
C LYS A 139 14.57 -14.12 -6.54
N PHE A 140 15.07 -14.51 -7.69
CA PHE A 140 14.40 -14.36 -8.98
C PHE A 140 14.11 -15.73 -9.56
N TRP A 141 12.88 -15.93 -10.05
CA TRP A 141 12.42 -17.21 -10.56
C TRP A 141 11.80 -17.03 -11.93
N LYS A 142 11.95 -18.05 -12.77
CA LYS A 142 11.16 -18.23 -13.99
C LYS A 142 10.17 -19.35 -13.73
N VAL A 143 8.90 -19.02 -13.62
CA VAL A 143 7.84 -20.01 -13.50
C VAL A 143 7.54 -20.52 -14.90
N LEU A 144 7.68 -21.83 -15.09
CA LEU A 144 7.43 -22.47 -16.38
C LEU A 144 5.95 -22.81 -16.59
N GLY A 145 5.22 -22.87 -15.49
CA GLY A 145 3.82 -23.26 -15.42
C GLY A 145 3.39 -23.49 -13.97
N LEU A 146 2.09 -23.54 -13.74
CA LEU A 146 1.47 -23.95 -12.49
C LEU A 146 1.04 -25.41 -12.61
N ASN A 147 1.30 -26.19 -11.57
CA ASN A 147 0.81 -27.56 -11.47
C ASN A 147 -0.57 -27.51 -10.81
N SER A 148 -1.62 -27.77 -11.59
CA SER A 148 -3.01 -27.94 -11.15
C SER A 148 -3.37 -29.41 -11.04
#